data_AF-A0A2W5YLY8-F1
#
_entry.id   AF-A0A2W5YLY8-F1
#
_cell.length_a   1.000
_cell.length_b   1.000
_cell.length_c   1.000
_cell.angle_alpha   90.00
_cell.angle_beta   90.00
_cell.angle_gamma   90.00
#
_symmetry.space_group_name_H-M   'P 1'
#
loop_
_entity.id
_entity.type
_entity.pdbx_description
1 polymer ?
#
loop_
_entity_poly.entity_id
_entity_poly.type
_entity_poly.pdbx_seq_one_letter_code
_entity_poly.pdbx_strand_id
1 'polypeptide(L)'
;MRSLKNVCVVLACASLLAGQFGCNTTKSLLSSTKFDQAASNTDKAIKASSLALIGRAKNSAPYTGVSADVDSLMQKIDAAISSEQQRTQNIPTVEQWKKIKTQLSNLFNLWKKKGTLSPAFVDDAKGQVSGLFDILIKTENDKPHS
;
A
#
# COMPACT_ATOMS: atom_id res chain seq x y z
N MET A 1 36.16 61.30 -7.40
CA MET A 1 36.03 62.13 -6.18
C MET A 1 34.58 62.05 -5.70
N ARG A 2 34.40 61.72 -4.40
CA ARG A 2 33.31 62.01 -3.42
C ARG A 2 31.97 62.59 -3.95
N SER A 3 30.77 62.27 -3.46
CA SER A 3 30.33 61.85 -2.12
C SER A 3 28.86 61.38 -2.14
N LEU A 4 28.48 60.52 -1.19
CA LEU A 4 27.12 60.18 -0.76
C LEU A 4 26.31 61.40 -0.29
N LYS A 5 24.96 61.33 -0.39
CA LYS A 5 24.02 61.69 0.70
C LYS A 5 22.75 60.81 0.69
N ASN A 6 22.39 60.35 1.88
CA ASN A 6 21.21 59.59 2.31
C ASN A 6 19.91 60.41 2.20
N VAL A 7 18.74 59.75 2.18
CA VAL A 7 17.70 59.73 3.25
C VAL A 7 16.41 59.04 2.76
N CYS A 8 15.88 58.17 3.62
CA CYS A 8 14.63 57.41 3.54
C CYS A 8 13.35 58.25 3.45
N VAL A 9 12.32 57.76 2.74
CA VAL A 9 10.90 57.88 3.17
C VAL A 9 10.15 56.60 2.74
N VAL A 10 9.49 55.98 3.73
CA VAL A 10 8.60 54.82 3.67
C VAL A 10 7.25 55.23 3.05
N LEU A 11 6.65 54.39 2.20
CA LEU A 11 5.18 54.27 2.15
C LEU A 11 4.77 52.88 1.63
N ALA A 12 4.16 52.10 2.53
CA ALA A 12 3.46 50.86 2.22
C ALA A 12 2.05 51.20 1.71
N CYS A 13 1.56 50.49 0.69
CA CYS A 13 0.12 50.29 0.49
C CYS A 13 -0.09 48.95 -0.24
N ALA A 14 -0.71 48.03 0.50
CA ALA A 14 -1.13 46.72 0.05
C ALA A 14 -2.41 46.82 -0.80
N SER A 15 -2.47 46.05 -1.88
CA SER A 15 -3.72 45.68 -2.53
C SER A 15 -3.69 44.19 -2.82
N LEU A 16 -4.41 43.44 -1.98
CA LEU A 16 -4.84 42.07 -2.22
C LEU A 16 -5.68 41.99 -3.49
N LEU A 17 -5.58 40.88 -4.24
CA LEU A 17 -6.74 40.17 -4.79
C LEU A 17 -6.34 38.75 -5.23
N ALA A 18 -6.71 37.80 -4.36
CA ALA A 18 -7.19 36.45 -4.63
C ALA A 18 -6.33 35.53 -5.53
N GLY A 19 -5.25 35.01 -4.97
CA GLY A 19 -4.75 33.68 -5.35
C GLY A 19 -5.75 32.61 -4.92
N GLN A 20 -6.56 32.12 -5.85
CA GLN A 20 -7.38 30.93 -5.65
C GLN A 20 -6.50 29.69 -5.78
N PHE A 21 -5.66 29.44 -4.76
CA PHE A 21 -5.18 28.09 -4.52
C PHE A 21 -6.35 27.33 -3.91
N GLY A 22 -7.14 26.69 -4.76
CA GLY A 22 -8.07 25.67 -4.33
C GLY A 22 -7.32 24.70 -3.42
N CYS A 23 -7.72 24.65 -2.15
CA CYS A 23 -7.26 23.68 -1.20
C CYS A 23 -7.78 22.31 -1.68
N ASN A 24 -6.99 21.66 -2.54
CA ASN A 24 -7.19 20.26 -2.86
C ASN A 24 -6.95 19.52 -1.55
N THR A 25 -8.02 18.97 -0.98
CA THR A 25 -8.01 18.12 0.20
C THR A 25 -6.87 17.11 0.09
N THR A 26 -5.79 17.33 0.85
CA THR A 26 -4.76 16.32 1.05
C THR A 26 -5.46 15.13 1.69
N LYS A 27 -5.72 14.06 0.92
CA LYS A 27 -6.07 12.76 1.50
C LYS A 27 -4.95 12.45 2.50
N SER A 28 -5.27 12.50 3.79
CA SER A 28 -4.32 12.18 4.84
C SER A 28 -3.72 10.81 4.52
N LEU A 29 -2.40 10.77 4.36
CA LEU A 29 -1.65 9.53 4.19
C LEU A 29 -1.62 8.72 5.50
N LEU A 30 -1.96 9.37 6.61
CA LEU A 30 -2.06 8.77 7.93
C LEU A 30 -3.51 8.41 8.22
N SER A 31 -3.73 7.13 8.50
CA SER A 31 -4.99 6.67 9.05
C SER A 31 -5.12 7.18 10.49
N SER A 32 -6.25 7.81 10.81
CA SER A 32 -6.63 8.16 12.19
C SER A 32 -7.35 7.00 12.89
N THR A 33 -7.52 5.86 12.21
CA THR A 33 -7.96 4.60 12.81
C THR A 33 -6.92 4.17 13.83
N LYS A 34 -7.37 3.71 15.01
CA LYS A 34 -6.47 3.15 16.03
C LYS A 34 -5.85 1.84 15.55
N PHE A 35 -4.66 1.54 16.06
CA PHE A 35 -4.02 0.25 15.92
C PHE A 35 -4.96 -0.89 16.36
N ASP A 36 -4.94 -1.99 15.62
CA ASP A 36 -5.64 -3.22 15.96
C ASP A 36 -4.68 -4.43 15.86
N GLN A 37 -4.51 -5.13 16.97
CA GLN A 37 -3.61 -6.28 17.06
C GLN A 37 -4.08 -7.45 16.19
N ALA A 38 -5.39 -7.67 16.06
CA ALA A 38 -5.94 -8.74 15.25
C ALA A 38 -5.76 -8.45 13.74
N ALA A 39 -5.90 -7.18 13.33
CA ALA A 39 -5.57 -6.75 11.97
C ALA A 39 -4.08 -6.95 11.66
N SER A 40 -3.18 -6.48 12.54
CA SER A 40 -1.73 -6.70 12.38
C SER A 40 -1.35 -8.19 12.27
N ASN A 41 -2.01 -9.05 13.06
CA ASN A 41 -1.81 -10.50 12.99
C ASN A 41 -2.34 -11.09 11.67
N THR A 42 -3.49 -10.60 11.19
CA THR A 42 -4.08 -10.99 9.91
C THR A 42 -3.15 -10.63 8.74
N ASP A 43 -2.61 -9.40 8.73
CA ASP A 43 -1.65 -8.94 7.71
C ASP A 43 -0.43 -9.85 7.63
N LYS A 44 0.17 -10.18 8.79
CA LYS A 44 1.33 -11.07 8.89
C LYS A 44 1.01 -12.50 8.43
N ALA A 45 -0.16 -13.03 8.80
CA ALA A 45 -0.58 -14.38 8.44
C ALA A 45 -0.84 -14.51 6.92
N ILE A 46 -1.50 -13.52 6.32
CA ILE A 46 -1.73 -13.50 4.88
C ILE A 46 -0.43 -13.25 4.12
N LYS A 47 0.49 -12.41 4.63
CA LYS A 47 1.85 -12.28 4.08
C LYS A 47 2.55 -13.64 4.02
N ALA A 48 2.61 -14.35 5.15
CA ALA A 48 3.27 -15.65 5.22
C ALA A 48 2.65 -16.66 4.23
N SER A 49 1.32 -16.73 4.19
CA SER A 49 0.58 -17.59 3.25
C SER A 49 0.87 -17.24 1.79
N SER A 50 0.88 -15.96 1.44
CA SER A 50 1.19 -15.47 0.09
C SER A 50 2.60 -15.88 -0.33
N LEU A 51 3.60 -15.61 0.52
CA LEU A 51 5.00 -15.89 0.20
C LEU A 51 5.29 -17.39 0.11
N ALA A 52 4.61 -18.21 0.92
CA ALA A 52 4.69 -19.66 0.84
C ALA A 52 4.10 -20.17 -0.48
N LEU A 53 2.90 -19.70 -0.86
CA LEU A 53 2.23 -20.12 -2.09
C LEU A 53 3.01 -19.71 -3.35
N ILE A 54 3.52 -18.49 -3.39
CA ILE A 54 4.44 -18.03 -4.47
C ILE A 54 5.68 -18.92 -4.52
N GLY A 55 6.23 -19.29 -3.35
CA GLY A 55 7.36 -20.21 -3.25
C GLY A 55 7.12 -21.57 -3.91
N ARG A 56 5.88 -22.08 -3.92
CA ARG A 56 5.55 -23.34 -4.60
C ARG A 56 5.74 -23.24 -6.12
N ALA A 57 5.49 -22.08 -6.71
CA ALA A 57 5.71 -21.86 -8.15
C ALA A 57 7.18 -21.98 -8.54
N LYS A 58 8.12 -21.66 -7.64
CA LYS A 58 9.58 -21.76 -7.87
C LYS A 58 10.01 -23.20 -8.17
N ASN A 59 9.35 -24.16 -7.54
CA ASN A 59 9.66 -25.59 -7.67
C ASN A 59 8.89 -26.25 -8.83
N SER A 60 8.51 -25.45 -9.84
CA SER A 60 7.76 -25.91 -11.02
C SER A 60 6.45 -26.60 -10.71
N ALA A 61 5.83 -26.32 -9.56
CA ALA A 61 4.51 -26.86 -9.26
C ALA A 61 3.50 -26.39 -10.33
N PRO A 62 2.66 -27.29 -10.87
CA PRO A 62 1.62 -26.88 -11.80
C PRO A 62 0.53 -26.10 -11.06
N TYR A 63 -0.03 -25.08 -11.70
CA TYR A 63 -1.13 -24.29 -11.11
C TYR A 63 -2.31 -25.15 -10.63
N THR A 64 -2.66 -26.20 -11.38
CA THR A 64 -3.76 -27.11 -11.03
C THR A 64 -3.56 -27.81 -9.68
N GLY A 65 -2.31 -28.03 -9.26
CA GLY A 65 -2.00 -28.63 -7.96
C GLY A 65 -2.08 -27.66 -6.78
N VAL A 66 -2.37 -26.38 -7.02
CA VAL A 66 -2.44 -25.33 -5.99
C VAL A 66 -3.66 -24.41 -6.14
N SER A 67 -4.55 -24.65 -7.11
CA SER A 67 -5.63 -23.72 -7.44
C SER A 67 -6.57 -23.47 -6.25
N ALA A 68 -6.84 -24.50 -5.46
CA ALA A 68 -7.64 -24.37 -4.23
C ALA A 68 -6.95 -23.49 -3.17
N ASP A 69 -5.62 -23.58 -3.04
CA ASP A 69 -4.85 -22.71 -2.13
C ASP A 69 -4.87 -21.25 -2.61
N VAL A 70 -4.79 -21.04 -3.93
CA VAL A 70 -4.93 -19.72 -4.55
C VAL A 70 -6.30 -19.13 -4.25
N ASP A 71 -7.37 -19.88 -4.50
CA ASP A 71 -8.74 -19.40 -4.27
C ASP A 71 -8.97 -19.09 -2.78
N SER A 72 -8.51 -19.96 -1.88
CA SER A 72 -8.57 -19.72 -0.43
C SER A 72 -7.80 -18.48 -0.01
N LEU A 73 -6.60 -18.25 -0.56
CA LEU A 73 -5.81 -17.04 -0.27
C LEU A 73 -6.55 -15.78 -0.76
N MET A 74 -7.10 -15.80 -1.97
CA MET A 74 -7.81 -14.65 -2.53
C MET A 74 -9.07 -14.32 -1.72
N GLN A 75 -9.79 -15.33 -1.21
CA GLN A 75 -10.91 -15.12 -0.29
C GLN A 75 -10.48 -14.49 1.04
N LYS A 76 -9.34 -14.91 1.62
CA LYS A 76 -8.80 -14.29 2.84
C LYS A 76 -8.44 -12.82 2.63
N ILE A 77 -7.91 -12.48 1.45
CA ILE A 77 -7.61 -11.09 1.08
C ILE A 77 -8.90 -10.27 0.96
N ASP A 78 -9.95 -10.83 0.37
CA ASP A 78 -11.24 -10.15 0.25
C ASP A 78 -11.92 -9.94 1.61
N ALA A 79 -11.79 -10.90 2.51
CA ALA A 79 -12.24 -10.76 3.88
C ALA A 79 -11.46 -9.66 4.63
N ALA A 80 -10.14 -9.61 4.47
CA ALA A 80 -9.31 -8.55 5.07
C ALA A 80 -9.67 -7.16 4.53
N ILE A 81 -9.83 -7.00 3.21
CA ILE A 81 -10.30 -5.75 2.59
C ILE A 81 -11.65 -5.33 3.19
N SER A 82 -12.60 -6.27 3.26
CA SER A 82 -13.95 -6.00 3.76
C SER A 82 -13.93 -5.58 5.23
N SER A 83 -13.12 -6.24 6.06
CA SER A 83 -12.92 -5.88 7.47
C SER A 83 -12.34 -4.48 7.63
N GLU A 84 -11.28 -4.16 6.87
CA GLU A 84 -10.62 -2.87 6.95
C GLU A 84 -11.51 -1.72 6.43
N GLN A 85 -12.44 -2.00 5.50
CA GLN A 85 -13.46 -1.04 5.04
C GLN A 85 -14.49 -0.68 6.12
N GLN A 86 -14.75 -1.57 7.07
CA GLN A 86 -15.67 -1.28 8.19
C GLN A 86 -15.01 -0.40 9.27
N ARG A 87 -13.69 -0.20 9.23
CA ARG A 87 -12.97 0.64 10.19
C ARG A 87 -13.01 2.11 9.75
N THR A 88 -13.52 2.98 10.62
CA THR A 88 -13.61 4.43 10.40
C THR A 88 -12.25 5.03 10.03
N GLN A 89 -12.20 5.79 8.91
CA GLN A 89 -11.01 6.53 8.43
C GLN A 89 -9.79 5.64 8.08
N ASN A 90 -10.04 4.43 7.59
CA ASN A 90 -8.99 3.45 7.28
C ASN A 90 -8.68 3.27 5.79
N ILE A 91 -9.02 4.26 4.97
CA ILE A 91 -8.87 4.24 3.51
C ILE A 91 -7.44 3.88 3.05
N PRO A 92 -6.35 4.41 3.66
CA PRO A 92 -4.99 4.06 3.24
C PRO A 92 -4.69 2.56 3.28
N THR A 93 -5.12 1.87 4.35
CA THR A 93 -4.93 0.42 4.53
C THR A 93 -5.71 -0.37 3.49
N VAL A 94 -6.95 0.03 3.21
CA VAL A 94 -7.78 -0.58 2.17
C VAL A 94 -7.13 -0.48 0.79
N GLU A 95 -6.57 0.69 0.45
CA GLU A 95 -5.89 0.89 -0.84
C GLU A 95 -4.60 0.06 -0.96
N GLN A 96 -3.87 -0.14 0.13
CA GLN A 96 -2.70 -1.03 0.15
C GLN A 96 -3.11 -2.49 -0.05
N TRP A 97 -4.17 -2.95 0.62
CA TRP A 97 -4.73 -4.28 0.40
C TRP A 97 -5.17 -4.50 -1.05
N LYS A 98 -5.81 -3.51 -1.70
CA LYS A 98 -6.18 -3.60 -3.12
C LYS A 98 -4.95 -3.76 -4.01
N LYS A 99 -3.86 -3.03 -3.76
CA LYS A 99 -2.60 -3.18 -4.51
C LYS A 99 -2.02 -4.59 -4.36
N ILE A 100 -2.02 -5.13 -3.15
CA ILE A 100 -1.60 -6.52 -2.87
C ILE A 100 -2.48 -7.50 -3.67
N LYS A 101 -3.80 -7.35 -3.61
CA LYS A 101 -4.76 -8.20 -4.34
C LYS A 101 -4.48 -8.18 -5.84
N THR A 102 -4.28 -7.00 -6.43
CA THR A 102 -3.98 -6.85 -7.86
C THR A 102 -2.65 -7.53 -8.22
N GLN A 103 -1.60 -7.31 -7.43
CA GLN A 103 -0.29 -7.93 -7.68
C GLN A 103 -0.37 -9.46 -7.65
N LEU A 104 -1.03 -10.03 -6.63
CA LEU A 104 -1.22 -11.47 -6.50
C LEU A 104 -2.09 -12.04 -7.61
N SER A 105 -3.19 -11.36 -7.96
CA SER A 105 -4.08 -11.77 -9.04
C SER A 105 -3.34 -11.85 -10.38
N ASN A 106 -2.52 -10.85 -10.69
CA ASN A 106 -1.72 -10.83 -11.91
C ASN A 106 -0.72 -11.99 -11.96
N LEU A 107 -0.02 -12.24 -10.85
CA LEU A 107 0.91 -13.36 -10.71
C LEU A 107 0.22 -14.72 -10.90
N PHE A 108 -0.88 -14.96 -10.19
CA PHE A 108 -1.60 -16.24 -10.25
C PHE A 108 -2.28 -16.47 -11.59
N ASN A 109 -2.80 -15.43 -12.24
CA ASN A 109 -3.34 -15.53 -13.59
C ASN A 109 -2.25 -15.90 -14.61
N LEU A 110 -1.05 -15.33 -14.47
CA LEU A 110 0.08 -15.70 -15.30
C LEU A 110 0.49 -17.15 -15.07
N TRP A 111 0.60 -17.58 -13.81
CA TRP A 111 0.91 -18.96 -13.46
C TRP A 111 -0.12 -19.93 -14.02
N LYS A 112 -1.42 -19.62 -13.90
CA LYS A 112 -2.53 -20.39 -14.48
C LYS A 112 -2.40 -20.53 -15.99
N LYS A 113 -2.09 -19.44 -16.69
CA LYS A 113 -1.95 -19.42 -18.16
C LYS A 113 -0.72 -20.18 -18.64
N LYS A 114 0.39 -20.12 -17.91
CA LYS A 114 1.68 -20.73 -18.30
C LYS A 114 1.87 -22.14 -17.75
N GLY A 115 1.06 -22.56 -16.78
CA GLY A 115 1.20 -23.83 -16.05
C GLY A 115 2.31 -23.79 -15.00
N THR A 116 3.50 -23.32 -15.37
CA THR A 116 4.65 -23.09 -14.49
C THR A 116 5.28 -21.71 -14.73
N LEU A 117 6.10 -21.25 -13.78
CA LEU A 117 6.83 -19.99 -13.85
C LEU A 117 8.34 -20.24 -13.71
N SER A 118 9.17 -19.36 -14.28
CA SER A 118 10.62 -19.47 -14.11
C SER A 118 11.03 -19.09 -12.68
N PRO A 119 12.06 -19.72 -12.09
CA PRO A 119 12.52 -19.41 -10.74
C PRO A 119 12.89 -17.94 -10.53
N ALA A 120 13.56 -17.31 -11.50
CA ALA A 120 13.94 -15.90 -11.43
C ALA A 120 12.70 -14.97 -11.35
N PHE A 121 11.70 -15.22 -12.19
CA PHE A 121 10.45 -14.45 -12.13
C PHE A 121 9.73 -14.64 -10.79
N VAL A 122 9.73 -15.86 -10.25
CA VAL A 122 9.12 -16.15 -8.95
C VAL A 122 9.82 -15.40 -7.83
N ASP A 123 11.16 -15.33 -7.83
CA ASP A 123 11.93 -14.60 -6.83
C ASP A 123 11.62 -13.09 -6.87
N ASP A 124 11.59 -12.49 -8.07
CA ASP A 124 11.24 -11.08 -8.25
C ASP A 124 9.81 -10.79 -7.78
N ALA A 125 8.84 -11.61 -8.20
CA ALA A 125 7.45 -11.47 -7.80
C ALA A 125 7.26 -11.62 -6.28
N LYS A 126 8.00 -12.55 -5.66
CA LYS A 126 8.00 -12.75 -4.20
C LYS A 126 8.55 -11.53 -3.47
N GLY A 127 9.62 -10.92 -3.99
CA GLY A 127 10.17 -9.67 -3.46
C GLY A 127 9.17 -8.51 -3.52
N GLN A 128 8.53 -8.32 -4.67
CA GLN A 128 7.50 -7.28 -4.85
C GLN A 128 6.31 -7.46 -3.90
N VAL A 129 5.78 -8.69 -3.79
CA VAL A 129 4.68 -8.99 -2.86
C VAL A 129 5.11 -8.79 -1.42
N SER A 130 6.31 -9.23 -1.01
CA SER A 130 6.81 -9.00 0.34
C SER A 130 6.85 -7.52 0.68
N GLY A 131 7.43 -6.69 -0.21
CA GLY A 131 7.54 -5.24 0.01
C GLY A 131 6.19 -4.55 0.17
N LEU A 132 5.18 -4.96 -0.59
CA LEU A 132 3.81 -4.43 -0.43
C LEU A 132 3.23 -4.78 0.95
N PHE A 133 3.42 -6.01 1.43
CA PHE A 133 2.99 -6.40 2.78
C PHE A 133 3.81 -5.70 3.87
N ASP A 134 5.10 -5.45 3.66
CA ASP A 134 5.93 -4.71 4.62
C ASP A 134 5.42 -3.27 4.81
N ILE A 135 5.00 -2.62 3.72
CA ILE A 135 4.34 -1.31 3.78
C ILE A 135 3.00 -1.40 4.52
N LEU A 136 2.20 -2.43 4.25
CA LEU A 136 0.91 -2.64 4.93
C LEU A 136 1.07 -2.80 6.45
N ILE A 137 1.95 -3.72 6.86
CA ILE A 137 2.19 -4.00 8.28
C ILE A 137 2.77 -2.77 8.98
N LYS A 138 3.67 -2.03 8.32
CA LYS A 138 4.18 -0.77 8.86
C LYS A 138 3.04 0.25 9.04
N THR A 139 2.16 0.37 8.06
CA THR A 139 1.01 1.29 8.11
C THR A 139 0.09 0.97 9.27
N GLU A 140 -0.19 -0.31 9.55
CA GLU A 140 -0.96 -0.70 10.75
C GLU A 140 -0.21 -0.34 12.04
N ASN A 141 1.08 -0.65 12.13
CA ASN A 141 1.87 -0.42 13.35
C ASN A 141 2.09 1.08 13.66
N ASP A 142 2.12 1.93 12.63
CA ASP A 142 2.25 3.38 12.77
C ASP A 142 0.95 4.06 13.24
N LYS A 143 -0.19 3.34 13.28
CA LYS A 143 -1.46 3.89 13.76
C LYS A 143 -1.37 4.27 15.26
N PRO A 144 -2.18 5.23 15.73
CA PRO A 144 -2.24 5.58 17.14
C PRO A 144 -2.60 4.37 18.01
N HIS A 145 -1.78 4.10 19.03
CA HIS A 145 -2.05 3.12 20.08
C HIS A 145 -2.89 3.77 21.17
N SER A 146 -3.77 2.99 21.81
CA SER A 146 -4.56 3.42 22.97
C SER A 146 -3.75 3.44 24.26
#